data_AF-A0A655CGB2-F1
#
_entry.id   AF-A0A655CGB2-F1
#
_cell.length_a   1.000
_cell.length_b   1.000
_cell.length_c   1.000
_cell.angle_alpha   90.00
_cell.angle_beta   90.00
_cell.angle_gamma   90.00
#
_symmetry.space_group_name_H-M   'P 1'
#
loop_
_entity.id
_entity.type
_entity.pdbx_description
1 polymer ?
#
loop_
_entity_poly.entity_id
_entity_poly.type
_entity_poly.pdbx_seq_one_letter_code
_entity_poly.pdbx_strand_id
1 'polypeptide(L)'
;MRRFLSTKVGPRQGATATQEQVCMDYICAEAPLFLDTPAILGVPSSLNCYHQSLPLAEMLYARGSGLRASRNQGHAIVTPDGSPAE
;
A
#
# COMPACT_ATOMS: atom_id res chain seq x y z
N MET A 1 8.45 -4.80 -3.91
CA MET A 1 9.54 -3.89 -3.53
C MET A 1 10.38 -3.43 -4.73
N ARG A 2 11.15 -4.30 -5.41
CA ARG A 2 12.01 -3.89 -6.55
C ARG A 2 11.30 -3.12 -7.68
N ARG A 3 10.08 -3.53 -8.06
CA ARG A 3 9.24 -2.80 -9.05
C ARG A 3 8.81 -1.41 -8.58
N PHE A 4 8.56 -1.23 -7.28
CA PHE A 4 8.24 0.09 -6.72
C PHE A 4 9.50 0.96 -6.69
N LEU A 5 10.63 0.40 -6.26
CA LEU A 5 11.88 1.15 -6.21
C LEU A 5 12.35 1.61 -7.60
N SER A 6 12.16 0.78 -8.63
CA SER A 6 12.55 1.11 -10.01
C SER A 6 11.81 2.33 -10.58
N THR A 7 10.64 2.71 -10.03
CA THR A 7 9.95 3.95 -10.44
C THR A 7 10.46 5.18 -9.70
N LYS A 8 11.29 5.00 -8.66
CA LYS A 8 11.85 6.06 -7.81
C LYS A 8 13.34 6.30 -8.03
N VAL A 9 14.06 5.34 -8.63
CA VAL A 9 15.48 5.48 -9.00
C VAL A 9 15.63 5.78 -10.49
N GLY A 10 16.73 6.46 -10.86
CA GLY A 10 16.99 6.83 -12.24
C GLY A 10 17.17 5.61 -13.16
N PRO A 11 16.77 5.69 -14.45
CA PRO A 11 16.63 4.53 -15.35
C PRO A 11 17.92 3.76 -15.68
N ARG A 12 19.09 4.25 -15.26
CA ARG A 12 20.40 3.62 -15.53
C ARG A 12 21.13 3.11 -14.29
N GLN A 13 20.51 3.20 -13.12
CA GLN A 13 21.11 2.73 -11.87
C GLN A 13 20.17 1.73 -11.20
N GLY A 14 20.65 0.51 -10.99
CA GLY A 14 19.96 -0.45 -10.14
C GLY A 14 19.84 0.11 -8.72
N ALA A 15 18.81 -0.35 -8.00
CA ALA A 15 18.66 -0.06 -6.58
C ALA A 15 19.91 -0.49 -5.81
N THR A 16 20.48 0.41 -5.02
CA THR A 16 21.50 0.07 -4.02
C THR A 16 20.87 -0.70 -2.85
N ALA A 17 21.66 -1.50 -2.14
CA ALA A 17 21.20 -2.21 -0.95
C ALA A 17 20.60 -1.25 0.11
N THR A 18 21.20 -0.07 0.27
CA THR A 18 20.66 0.97 1.17
C THR A 18 19.28 1.45 0.74
N GLN A 19 19.05 1.67 -0.56
CA GLN A 19 17.72 2.06 -1.06
C GLN A 19 16.69 0.94 -0.89
N GLU A 20 17.08 -0.32 -1.08
CA GLU A 20 16.20 -1.47 -0.82
C GLU A 20 15.79 -1.52 0.66
N GLN A 21 16.75 -1.33 1.58
CA GLN A 21 16.47 -1.32 3.02
C GLN A 21 15.55 -0.16 3.42
N VAL A 22 15.85 1.07 2.99
CA VAL A 22 15.00 2.24 3.27
C VAL A 22 13.58 2.04 2.75
N CYS A 23 13.43 1.43 1.57
CA CYS A 23 12.11 1.11 1.04
C CYS A 23 11.38 0.05 1.86
N MET A 24 12.09 -0.94 2.37
CA MET A 24 11.49 -1.94 3.24
C MET A 24 11.02 -1.29 4.54
N ASP A 25 11.86 -0.45 5.15
CA ASP A 25 11.52 0.26 6.38
C ASP A 25 10.29 1.17 6.18
N TYR A 26 10.22 1.87 5.05
CA TYR A 26 9.07 2.67 4.64
C TYR A 26 7.79 1.82 4.53
N ILE A 27 7.84 0.69 3.82
CA ILE A 27 6.68 -0.21 3.66
C ILE A 27 6.23 -0.76 5.02
N CYS A 28 7.18 -1.19 5.86
CA CYS A 28 6.90 -1.71 7.19
C CYS A 28 6.27 -0.66 8.10
N ALA A 29 6.72 0.60 8.00
CA ALA A 29 6.17 1.70 8.78
C ALA A 29 4.71 2.04 8.37
N GLU A 30 4.38 1.94 7.08
CA GLU A 30 3.03 2.23 6.58
C GLU A 30 2.06 1.04 6.71
N ALA A 31 2.56 -0.20 6.68
CA ALA A 31 1.74 -1.41 6.67
C ALA A 31 0.63 -1.44 7.75
N PRO A 32 0.84 -0.99 9.00
CA PRO A 32 -0.23 -0.94 10.01
C PRO A 32 -1.46 -0.14 9.55
N LEU A 33 -1.29 0.95 8.81
CA LEU A 33 -2.40 1.76 8.29
C LEU A 33 -3.19 1.05 7.19
N PHE A 34 -2.58 0.10 6.48
CA PHE A 34 -3.29 -0.74 5.52
C PHE A 34 -3.97 -1.94 6.19
N LEU A 35 -3.53 -2.33 7.38
CA LEU A 35 -3.97 -3.53 8.08
C LEU A 35 -5.07 -3.25 9.09
N ASP A 36 -4.93 -2.22 9.94
CA ASP A 36 -5.84 -2.01 11.07
C ASP A 36 -5.88 -0.55 11.53
N THR A 37 -6.11 0.38 10.60
CA THR A 37 -6.38 1.78 10.96
C THR A 37 -7.53 1.92 11.98
N PRO A 38 -8.62 1.12 11.95
CA PRO A 38 -9.67 1.18 12.97
C PRO A 38 -9.13 1.07 14.39
N ALA A 39 -8.27 0.10 14.67
CA ALA A 39 -7.67 -0.05 15.99
C ALA A 39 -6.68 1.07 16.32
N ILE A 40 -5.87 1.51 15.35
CA ILE A 40 -4.88 2.58 15.53
C ILE A 40 -5.54 3.92 15.89
N LEU A 41 -6.64 4.25 15.22
CA LEU A 41 -7.33 5.53 15.40
C LEU A 41 -8.54 5.45 16.36
N GLY A 42 -8.89 4.27 16.84
CA GLY A 42 -10.04 4.07 17.73
C GLY A 42 -11.39 4.31 17.06
N VAL A 43 -11.54 3.98 15.78
CA VAL A 43 -12.77 4.19 14.99
C VAL A 43 -13.46 2.86 14.64
N PRO A 44 -14.79 2.84 14.42
CA PRO A 44 -15.51 1.60 14.12
C PRO A 44 -15.08 0.93 12.81
N SER A 45 -14.72 1.73 11.79
CA SER A 45 -14.24 1.26 10.49
C SER A 45 -13.41 2.35 9.80
N SER A 46 -12.62 1.96 8.79
CA SER A 46 -11.78 2.87 8.02
C SER A 46 -11.63 2.43 6.56
N LEU A 47 -11.49 3.40 5.66
CA LEU A 47 -11.09 3.22 4.27
C LEU A 47 -9.79 3.98 4.01
N ASN A 48 -8.76 3.27 3.56
CA ASN A 48 -7.57 3.91 3.02
C ASN A 48 -7.80 4.26 1.54
N CYS A 49 -7.86 5.55 1.23
CA CYS A 49 -8.12 6.07 -0.12
C CYS A 49 -6.80 6.40 -0.83
N TYR A 50 -6.60 5.86 -2.04
CA TYR A 50 -5.40 6.13 -2.83
C TYR A 50 -5.73 6.25 -4.32
N HIS A 51 -4.88 6.93 -5.09
CA HIS A 51 -5.13 7.23 -6.50
C HIS A 51 -4.57 6.17 -7.47
N GLN A 52 -3.92 5.13 -6.96
CA GLN A 52 -3.34 4.05 -7.75
C GLN A 52 -3.59 2.72 -7.06
N SER A 53 -3.70 1.64 -7.84
CA SER A 53 -3.66 0.29 -7.26
C SER A 53 -2.29 0.05 -6.63
N LEU A 54 -2.32 -0.36 -5.37
CA LEU A 54 -1.13 -0.79 -4.64
C LEU A 54 -1.10 -2.32 -4.63
N PRO A 55 -0.05 -2.98 -5.19
CA PRO A 55 0.06 -4.44 -5.16
C PRO A 55 -0.03 -5.04 -3.74
N LEU A 56 0.38 -4.28 -2.73
CA LEU A 56 0.22 -4.67 -1.33
C LEU A 56 -1.26 -4.72 -0.91
N ALA A 57 -2.07 -3.76 -1.34
CA ALA A 57 -3.50 -3.75 -1.04
C ALA A 57 -4.17 -4.98 -1.65
N GLU A 58 -3.90 -5.32 -2.92
CA GLU A 58 -4.46 -6.52 -3.55
C GLU A 58 -4.16 -7.79 -2.73
N MET A 59 -2.94 -7.94 -2.22
CA MET A 59 -2.55 -9.08 -1.37
C MET A 59 -3.28 -9.10 -0.01
N LEU A 60 -3.41 -7.94 0.63
CA LEU A 60 -4.01 -7.81 1.97
C LEU A 60 -5.53 -7.99 1.96
N TYR A 61 -6.20 -7.69 0.85
CA TYR A 61 -7.65 -7.81 0.68
C TYR A 61 -8.07 -9.05 -0.14
N ALA A 62 -7.13 -9.80 -0.71
CA ALA A 62 -7.42 -11.05 -1.42
C ALA A 62 -7.88 -12.19 -0.47
N ARG A 63 -8.71 -13.09 -0.99
CA ARG A 63 -9.11 -14.32 -0.29
C ARG A 63 -7.92 -15.27 -0.14
N GLY A 64 -7.68 -15.80 1.05
CA GLY A 64 -6.64 -16.81 1.32
C GLY A 64 -6.08 -16.75 2.74
N SER A 65 -5.08 -17.59 3.05
CA SER A 65 -4.35 -17.58 4.32
C SER A 65 -3.21 -16.54 4.33
N GLY A 66 -2.79 -16.12 5.53
CA GLY A 66 -1.69 -15.17 5.74
C GLY A 66 -2.13 -13.82 6.32
N LEU A 67 -1.24 -12.83 6.24
CA LEU A 67 -1.47 -11.47 6.74
C LEU A 67 -2.63 -10.79 5.99
N ARG A 68 -3.64 -10.29 6.71
CA ARG A 68 -4.84 -9.67 6.14
C ARG A 68 -5.23 -8.42 6.90
N ALA A 69 -5.89 -7.51 6.18
CA ALA A 69 -6.53 -6.37 6.82
C ALA A 69 -7.62 -6.85 7.80
N SER A 70 -7.82 -6.08 8.87
CA SER A 70 -8.89 -6.29 9.81
C SER A 70 -10.24 -6.18 9.10
N ARG A 71 -11.26 -6.86 9.63
CA ARG A 71 -12.58 -7.02 8.98
C ARG A 71 -13.32 -5.69 8.76
N ASN A 72 -12.92 -4.65 9.48
CA ASN A 72 -13.47 -3.29 9.45
C ASN A 72 -12.50 -2.27 8.81
N GLN A 73 -11.41 -2.74 8.22
CA GLN A 73 -10.49 -1.97 7.39
C GLN A 73 -10.76 -2.27 5.90
N GLY A 74 -10.79 -1.26 5.05
CA GLY A 74 -10.91 -1.41 3.59
C GLY A 74 -9.96 -0.48 2.82
N HIS A 75 -9.93 -0.65 1.50
CA HIS A 75 -9.15 0.18 0.58
C HIS A 75 -10.01 0.63 -0.60
N ALA A 76 -9.88 1.89 -0.99
CA ALA A 76 -10.56 2.47 -2.13
C ALA A 76 -9.54 3.11 -3.08
N ILE A 77 -9.63 2.74 -4.36
CA ILE A 77 -8.95 3.47 -5.42
C ILE A 77 -9.87 4.61 -5.84
N VAL A 78 -9.38 5.84 -5.77
CA VAL A 78 -10.14 7.06 -6.06
C VAL A 78 -9.51 7.82 -7.20
N THR A 79 -10.32 8.24 -8.17
CA THR A 79 -9.90 9.07 -9.30
C THR A 79 -10.67 10.39 -9.27
N PRO A 80 -10.07 11.50 -9.75
CA PRO A 80 -10.79 12.76 -9.90
C PRO A 80 -11.97 12.60 -10.86
N ASP A 81 -13.08 13.25 -10.55
CA ASP A 81 -14.26 13.25 -11.41
C ASP A 81 -13.93 13.79 -12.81
N GLY A 82 -14.42 13.11 -13.86
CA GLY A 82 -14.09 13.41 -15.25
C GLY A 82 -12.78 12.82 -15.79
N SER A 83 -12.00 12.11 -14.96
CA SER A 83 -10.87 11.30 -15.46
C SER A 83 -11.40 10.01 -16.09
N PRO A 84 -10.87 9.55 -17.24
CA PRO A 84 -11.25 8.24 -17.78
C PRO A 84 -10.96 7.16 -16.73
N ALA A 85 -11.93 6.28 -16.47
CA ALA A 85 -11.72 5.11 -15.63
C ALA A 85 -10.73 4.18 -16.33
N GLU A 86 -9.59 3.90 -15.69
CA GLU A 86 -8.53 3.02 -16.19
C GLU A 86 -8.76 1.57 -15.77
#